data_AF-A0A160FUU9-F1
#
_entry.id   AF-A0A160FUU9-F1
#
_cell.length_a   1.000
_cell.length_b   1.000
_cell.length_c   1.000
_cell.angle_alpha   90.00
_cell.angle_beta   90.00
_cell.angle_gamma   90.00
#
_symmetry.space_group_name_H-M   'P 1'
#
loop_
_entity.id
_entity.type
_entity.pdbx_description
1 polymer ?
#
loop_
_entity_poly.entity_id
_entity_poly.type
_entity_poly.pdbx_seq_one_letter_code
_entity_poly.pdbx_strand_id
1 'polypeptide(L)'
;MRVLANSVTDEVRDHPFGNDPYSLPREVIAEDEWGPIPKYSTVSPLRSTTGELEKMALYAGQSSALIHARESAEEVIQRMLSEAGEALDRVQAQRLTSLSSSPPQFHPAPIHRRAQELD
;
A
#
# COMPACT_ATOMS: atom_id res chain seq x y z
N MET A 1 -3.82 4.58 6.62
CA MET A 1 -3.17 5.90 6.45
C MET A 1 -2.54 6.28 7.78
N ARG A 2 -1.32 6.84 7.79
CA ARG A 2 -0.63 7.33 9.00
C ARG A 2 -0.07 8.72 8.73
N VAL A 3 0.28 9.47 9.77
CA VAL A 3 1.08 10.70 9.63
C VAL A 3 2.55 10.30 9.53
N LEU A 4 3.30 10.89 8.59
CA LEU A 4 4.75 10.70 8.51
C LEU A 4 5.42 11.18 9.80
N ALA A 5 6.49 10.48 10.21
CA ALA A 5 7.23 10.86 11.40
C ALA A 5 7.79 12.29 11.24
N ASN A 6 7.50 13.12 12.23
CA ASN A 6 7.91 14.50 12.34
C ASN A 6 8.02 14.89 13.84
N SER A 7 8.47 16.11 14.10
CA SER A 7 8.66 16.67 15.44
C SER A 7 7.42 16.54 16.33
N VAL A 8 6.22 16.71 15.77
CA VAL A 8 4.95 16.61 16.49
C VAL A 8 4.63 15.17 16.88
N THR A 9 4.81 14.22 15.96
CA THR A 9 4.60 12.79 16.28
C THR A 9 5.57 12.26 17.31
N ASP A 10 6.78 12.84 17.40
CA ASP A 10 7.76 12.51 18.43
C ASP A 10 7.39 13.12 19.78
N GLU A 11 6.95 14.38 19.81
CA GLU A 11 6.49 15.08 21.03
C GLU A 11 5.35 14.33 21.73
N VAL A 12 4.40 13.78 20.97
CA VAL A 12 3.17 13.18 21.51
C VAL A 12 3.25 11.67 21.68
N ARG A 13 4.39 11.05 21.30
CA ARG A 13 4.59 9.59 21.24
C ARG A 13 4.20 8.89 22.55
N ASP A 14 4.65 9.45 23.66
CA ASP A 14 4.45 8.89 25.00
C ASP A 14 3.34 9.62 25.79
N HIS A 15 2.65 10.59 25.16
CA HIS A 15 1.63 11.42 25.80
C HIS A 15 0.39 11.62 24.92
N PRO A 16 -0.43 10.58 24.70
CA PRO A 16 -1.65 10.70 23.90
C PRO A 16 -2.70 11.60 24.61
N PHE A 17 -3.31 12.52 23.86
CA PHE A 17 -4.26 13.52 24.38
C PHE A 17 -5.66 12.99 24.77
N GLY A 18 -5.87 11.67 24.77
CA GLY A 18 -7.19 11.09 25.00
C GLY A 18 -8.18 11.38 23.86
N ASN A 19 -9.45 11.59 24.19
CA ASN A 19 -10.56 11.70 23.24
C ASN A 19 -11.36 13.01 23.34
N ASP A 20 -10.94 13.98 24.15
CA ASP A 20 -11.59 15.29 24.23
C ASP A 20 -10.97 16.26 23.20
N PRO A 21 -11.68 16.57 22.10
CA PRO A 21 -11.16 17.46 21.05
C PRO A 21 -10.97 18.91 21.53
N TYR A 22 -11.60 19.33 22.63
CA TYR A 22 -11.48 20.69 23.16
C TYR A 22 -10.28 20.86 24.10
N SER A 23 -9.66 19.76 24.53
CA SER A 23 -8.47 19.75 25.37
C SER A 23 -7.16 19.96 24.59
N LEU A 24 -7.21 19.86 23.26
CA LEU A 24 -6.04 20.00 22.39
C LEU A 24 -5.55 21.46 22.32
N PRO A 25 -4.23 21.70 22.45
CA PRO A 25 -3.64 23.01 22.19
C PRO A 25 -3.98 23.54 20.80
N ARG A 26 -4.47 24.79 20.70
CA ARG A 26 -4.82 25.47 19.44
C ARG A 26 -3.72 26.40 18.94
N GLU A 27 -2.49 25.91 18.94
CA GLU A 27 -1.36 26.60 18.32
C GLU A 27 -1.55 26.64 16.80
N VAL A 28 -1.55 27.84 16.21
CA VAL A 28 -1.55 28.01 14.75
C VAL A 28 -0.12 27.85 14.24
N ILE A 29 0.10 26.93 13.31
CA ILE A 29 1.43 26.59 12.80
C ILE A 29 1.59 26.90 11.30
N ALA A 30 0.49 27.06 10.57
CA ALA A 30 0.49 27.30 9.14
C ALA A 30 -0.73 28.14 8.73
N GLU A 31 -0.71 28.63 7.50
CA GLU A 31 -1.82 29.36 6.88
C GLU A 31 -2.02 28.86 5.45
N ASP A 32 -3.27 28.87 5.01
CA ASP A 32 -3.66 28.59 3.62
C ASP A 32 -4.73 29.60 3.16
N GLU A 33 -5.19 29.50 1.92
CA GLU A 33 -6.20 30.40 1.35
C GLU A 33 -7.54 30.40 2.12
N TRP A 34 -7.80 29.36 2.90
CA TRP A 34 -8.98 29.23 3.76
C TRP A 34 -8.76 29.70 5.21
N GLY A 35 -7.56 30.16 5.55
CA GLY A 35 -7.24 30.73 6.86
C GLY A 35 -6.18 29.95 7.66
N PRO A 36 -6.08 30.22 8.98
CA PRO A 36 -5.05 29.63 9.83
C PRO A 36 -5.28 28.14 10.08
N ILE A 37 -4.19 27.38 10.13
CA ILE A 37 -4.18 25.93 10.34
C ILE A 37 -3.54 25.59 11.70
N PRO A 38 -4.32 25.04 12.65
CA PRO A 38 -3.81 24.57 13.93
C PRO A 38 -2.93 23.32 13.84
N LYS A 39 -2.03 23.14 14.81
CA LYS A 39 -1.07 22.01 14.92
C LYS A 39 -1.68 20.62 14.74
N TYR A 40 -2.84 20.39 15.35
CA TYR A 40 -3.54 19.09 15.31
C TYR A 40 -4.70 19.06 14.30
N SER A 41 -4.68 19.94 13.30
CA SER A 41 -5.65 19.94 12.20
C SER A 41 -5.47 18.72 11.30
N THR A 42 -6.56 18.29 10.65
CA THR A 42 -6.54 17.23 9.63
C THR A 42 -6.26 17.79 8.22
N VAL A 43 -6.03 19.09 8.10
CA VAL A 43 -5.68 19.73 6.81
C VAL A 43 -4.27 19.32 6.43
N SER A 44 -4.13 18.69 5.26
CA SER A 44 -2.83 18.38 4.66
C SER A 44 -2.28 19.63 3.94
N PRO A 45 -0.95 19.83 3.92
CA PRO A 45 -0.37 20.94 3.18
C PRO A 45 -0.65 20.81 1.67
N LEU A 46 -1.12 21.91 1.09
CA LEU A 46 -1.26 22.11 -0.35
C LEU A 46 -0.15 23.02 -0.86
N ARG A 47 -0.15 23.26 -2.17
CA ARG A 47 0.82 24.16 -2.82
C ARG A 47 0.76 25.59 -2.26
N SER A 48 -0.43 26.04 -1.88
CA SER A 48 -0.72 27.38 -1.35
C SER A 48 -0.36 27.53 0.14
N THR A 49 -0.21 26.42 0.86
CA THR A 49 0.04 26.44 2.30
C THR A 49 1.44 27.00 2.61
N THR A 50 1.52 27.87 3.61
CA THR A 50 2.77 28.47 4.11
C THR A 50 2.88 28.34 5.64
N GLY A 51 4.09 28.44 6.19
CA GLY A 51 4.36 28.30 7.63
C GLY A 51 5.19 27.06 7.98
N GLU A 52 4.96 26.48 9.16
CA GLU A 52 5.70 25.31 9.69
C GLU A 52 5.16 23.99 9.12
N LEU A 53 5.36 23.78 7.80
CA LEU A 53 4.86 22.59 7.09
C LEU A 53 5.31 21.26 7.71
N GLU A 54 6.50 21.23 8.31
CA GLU A 54 7.04 20.04 8.99
C GLU A 54 6.15 19.60 10.15
N LYS A 55 5.54 20.54 10.88
CA LYS A 55 4.67 20.27 12.04
C LYS A 55 3.23 19.89 11.65
N MET A 56 2.87 20.00 10.37
CA MET A 56 1.52 19.68 9.90
C MET A 56 1.26 18.17 9.84
N ALA A 57 0.00 17.79 9.68
CA ALA A 57 -0.40 16.40 9.46
C ALA A 57 -0.03 15.91 8.04
N LEU A 58 1.21 15.45 7.88
CA LEU A 58 1.74 14.85 6.65
C LEU A 58 1.20 13.43 6.44
N TYR A 59 -0.07 13.30 6.10
CA TYR A 59 -0.68 11.98 5.89
C TYR A 59 -0.11 11.25 4.67
N ALA A 60 0.34 10.01 4.89
CA ALA A 60 0.82 9.13 3.85
C ALA A 60 0.48 7.65 4.11
N GLY A 61 0.40 6.87 3.03
CA GLY A 61 0.38 5.40 3.08
C GLY A 61 1.79 4.83 3.05
N GLN A 62 1.98 3.56 3.42
CA GLN A 62 3.29 2.89 3.34
C GLN A 62 3.87 2.86 1.91
N SER A 63 3.01 2.84 0.90
CA SER A 63 3.41 2.90 -0.51
C SER A 63 4.08 4.21 -0.91
N SER A 64 4.01 5.28 -0.10
CA SER A 64 4.71 6.53 -0.40
C SER A 64 6.23 6.35 -0.45
N ALA A 65 6.77 5.33 0.22
CA ALA A 65 8.19 4.98 0.16
C ALA A 65 8.65 4.55 -1.25
N LEU A 66 7.73 4.17 -2.13
CA LEU A 66 7.99 3.78 -3.53
C LEU A 66 7.93 4.97 -4.50
N ILE A 67 7.56 6.17 -4.01
CA ILE A 67 7.42 7.36 -4.85
C ILE A 67 8.74 8.13 -4.86
N HIS A 68 9.38 8.20 -6.03
CA HIS A 68 10.70 8.82 -6.20
C HIS A 68 10.73 9.96 -7.22
N ALA A 69 9.61 10.22 -7.91
CA ALA A 69 9.52 11.24 -8.93
C ALA A 69 8.17 11.97 -8.84
N ARG A 70 8.15 13.20 -9.36
CA ARG A 70 6.92 13.95 -9.58
C ARG A 70 6.51 13.75 -11.02
N GLU A 71 5.45 12.98 -11.22
CA GLU A 71 4.88 12.66 -12.52
C GLU A 71 3.54 13.37 -12.68
N SER A 72 3.12 13.60 -13.92
CA SER A 72 1.74 13.97 -14.22
C SER A 72 0.79 12.81 -13.93
N ALA A 73 -0.49 13.11 -13.73
CA ALA A 73 -1.49 12.07 -13.53
C ALA A 73 -1.59 11.11 -14.73
N GLU A 74 -1.42 11.63 -15.95
CA GLU A 74 -1.42 10.83 -17.17
C GLU A 74 -0.29 9.80 -17.18
N GLU A 75 0.95 10.24 -16.92
CA GLU A 75 2.13 9.35 -16.88
C GLU A 75 1.96 8.24 -15.83
N VAL A 76 1.47 8.59 -14.63
CA VAL A 76 1.21 7.61 -13.57
C VAL A 76 0.19 6.57 -14.01
N ILE A 77 -0.92 6.99 -14.63
CA ILE A 77 -1.98 6.09 -15.08
C ILE A 77 -1.47 5.17 -16.20
N GLN A 78 -0.77 5.72 -17.19
CA GLN A 78 -0.20 4.95 -18.29
C GLN A 78 0.79 3.90 -17.79
N ARG A 79 1.67 4.30 -16.86
CA ARG A 79 2.62 3.39 -16.22
C ARG A 79 1.91 2.28 -15.45
N MET A 80 0.91 2.61 -14.62
CA MET A 80 0.13 1.62 -13.88
C MET A 80 -0.54 0.59 -14.80
N LEU A 81 -1.13 1.04 -15.91
CA LEU A 81 -1.78 0.14 -16.87
C LEU A 81 -0.77 -0.77 -17.58
N SER A 82 0.39 -0.23 -17.98
CA SER A 82 1.47 -1.02 -18.58
C SER A 82 2.00 -2.07 -17.60
N GLU A 83 2.36 -1.66 -16.38
CA GLU A 83 2.89 -2.55 -15.34
C GLU A 83 1.89 -3.66 -14.99
N ALA A 84 0.58 -3.35 -14.97
CA ALA A 84 -0.48 -4.32 -14.72
C ALA A 84 -0.57 -5.38 -15.84
N GLY A 85 -0.47 -4.98 -17.11
CA GLY A 85 -0.42 -5.90 -18.25
C GLY A 85 0.76 -6.85 -18.17
N GLU A 86 1.96 -6.31 -17.94
CA GLU A 86 3.17 -7.11 -17.78
C GLU A 86 3.08 -8.07 -16.58
N ALA A 87 2.49 -7.62 -15.47
CA ALA A 87 2.28 -8.46 -14.30
C ALA A 87 1.33 -9.62 -14.61
N LEU A 88 0.26 -9.37 -15.37
CA LEU A 88 -0.68 -10.41 -15.79
C LEU A 88 0.00 -11.45 -16.69
N ASP A 89 0.78 -11.01 -17.67
CA ASP A 89 1.51 -11.91 -18.57
C ASP A 89 2.49 -12.80 -17.81
N ARG A 90 3.24 -12.22 -16.85
CA ARG A 90 4.14 -12.98 -15.98
C ARG A 90 3.41 -14.06 -15.18
N VAL A 91 2.28 -13.73 -14.57
CA VAL A 91 1.48 -14.67 -13.78
C VAL A 91 0.92 -15.79 -14.67
N GLN A 92 0.45 -15.46 -15.88
CA GLN A 92 -0.04 -16.46 -16.84
C GLN A 92 1.06 -17.41 -17.32
N ALA A 93 2.24 -16.88 -17.65
CA ALA A 93 3.39 -17.69 -18.05
C ALA A 93 3.80 -18.67 -16.94
N GLN A 94 3.91 -18.19 -15.69
CA GLN A 94 4.21 -19.04 -14.53
C GLN A 94 3.16 -20.15 -14.33
N ARG A 95 1.87 -19.83 -14.53
CA ARG A 95 0.80 -20.81 -14.46
C ARG A 95 0.97 -21.91 -15.50
N LEU A 96 1.25 -21.54 -16.76
CA LEU A 96 1.46 -22.50 -17.85
C LEU A 96 2.68 -23.41 -17.60
N THR A 97 3.80 -22.84 -17.11
CA THR A 97 4.99 -23.62 -16.74
C THR A 97 4.67 -24.63 -15.62
N SER A 98 3.94 -24.20 -14.58
CA SER A 98 3.58 -25.07 -13.44
C SER A 98 2.68 -26.26 -13.84
N LEU A 99 1.79 -26.05 -14.82
CA LEU A 99 0.93 -27.09 -15.37
C LEU A 99 1.71 -28.09 -16.23
N SER A 100 2.71 -27.62 -16.97
CA SER A 100 3.57 -28.48 -17.80
C SER A 100 4.59 -29.29 -16.99
N SER A 101 4.95 -28.86 -15.77
CA SER A 101 5.93 -29.54 -14.91
C SER A 101 5.33 -30.58 -13.96
N SER A 102 4.00 -30.79 -13.97
CA SER A 102 3.36 -31.82 -13.15
C SER A 102 3.52 -33.20 -13.81
N PRO A 103 4.19 -34.18 -13.16
CA PRO A 103 4.35 -35.50 -13.76
C PRO A 103 2.98 -36.20 -13.89
N PRO A 104 2.72 -36.96 -14.96
CA PRO A 104 1.50 -37.73 -15.08
C PRO A 104 1.41 -38.71 -13.91
N GLN A 105 0.37 -38.58 -13.09
CA GLN A 105 0.05 -39.58 -12.07
C GLN A 105 -0.49 -40.82 -12.77
N PHE A 106 0.43 -41.69 -13.20
CA PHE A 106 0.06 -43.02 -13.68
C PHE A 106 -0.32 -43.87 -12.47
N HIS A 107 -1.62 -44.02 -12.23
CA HIS A 107 -2.13 -45.07 -11.35
C HIS A 107 -2.28 -46.34 -12.19
N PRO A 108 -1.42 -47.37 -12.02
CA PRO A 108 -1.59 -48.62 -12.73
C PRO A 108 -2.90 -49.28 -12.28
N ALA A 109 -3.76 -49.64 -13.25
CA ALA A 109 -4.95 -50.44 -12.98
C ALA A 109 -4.55 -51.81 -12.41
N PRO A 110 -5.26 -52.34 -11.41
CA PRO A 110 -4.94 -53.64 -10.84
C PRO A 110 -5.11 -54.72 -11.92
N ILE A 111 -3.98 -55.35 -12.28
CA ILE A 111 -3.97 -56.52 -13.16
C ILE A 111 -4.53 -57.69 -12.35
N HIS A 112 -5.83 -57.95 -12.49
CA HIS A 112 -6.41 -59.21 -12.03
C HIS A 112 -5.86 -60.33 -12.90
N ARG A 113 -4.80 -60.99 -12.40
CA ARG A 113 -4.28 -62.23 -12.96
C ARG A 113 -5.38 -63.28 -12.85
N ARG A 114 -6.12 -63.52 -13.95
CA ARG A 114 -6.97 -64.71 -14.08
C ARG A 114 -6.04 -65.93 -13.99
N ALA A 115 -6.03 -66.58 -12.83
CA ALA A 115 -5.48 -67.91 -12.71
C ALA A 115 -6.32 -68.84 -13.58
N GLN A 116 -5.66 -69.44 -14.57
CA GLN A 116 -6.20 -70.53 -15.36
C GLN A 116 -6.41 -71.75 -14.47
N GLU A 117 -7.46 -72.50 -14.82
CA GLU A 117 -7.76 -73.87 -14.40
C GLU A 117 -6.51 -74.76 -14.41
N LEU A 118 -6.44 -75.73 -13.48
CA LEU A 118 -6.19 -77.16 -13.74
C LEU A 118 -6.25 -77.95 -12.40
N ASP A 119 -6.97 -79.08 -12.48
CA ASP A 119 -7.28 -80.16 -11.52
C ASP A 119 -8.33 -79.93 -10.42
#